data_AF-A0A9D8ICY6-F1
#
_entry.id   AF-A0A9D8ICY6-F1
#
_cell.length_a   1.000
_cell.length_b   1.000
_cell.length_c   1.000
_cell.angle_alpha   90.00
_cell.angle_beta   90.00
_cell.angle_gamma   90.00
#
_symmetry.space_group_name_H-M   'P 1'
#
loop_
_entity.id
_entity.type
_entity.pdbx_description
1 polymer ?
#
loop_
_entity_poly.entity_id
_entity_poly.type
_entity_poly.pdbx_seq_one_letter_code
_entity_poly.pdbx_strand_id
1 'polypeptide(L)'
;MDIETAIKIVKEYGKILDENPVSNIQGRRISLLPHNKDIIKEAVKVNLTYVGTVVKRDEKMLRSLKLCFLQLASFLPDSEVVPMFHVKDALNSDDVCHMYYRYLAESGKAGNRILEQTGRLAEELDEFCQDNGI
;
A
#
# COMPACT_ATOMS: atom_id res chain seq x y z
N MET A 1 16.68 -12.56 -5.10
CA MET A 1 17.08 -11.15 -5.26
C MET A 1 18.20 -10.88 -4.28
N ASP A 2 19.27 -10.19 -4.67
CA ASP A 2 20.32 -9.79 -3.73
C ASP A 2 19.86 -8.62 -2.84
N ILE A 3 20.53 -8.45 -1.69
CA ILE A 3 20.11 -7.47 -0.68
C ILE A 3 20.26 -6.02 -1.14
N GLU A 4 21.26 -5.70 -1.97
CA GLU A 4 21.48 -4.33 -2.45
C GLU A 4 20.36 -3.89 -3.40
N THR A 5 19.98 -4.78 -4.33
CA THR A 5 18.83 -4.59 -5.22
C THR A 5 17.54 -4.47 -4.42
N ALA A 6 17.33 -5.33 -3.41
CA ALA A 6 16.14 -5.29 -2.57
C ALA A 6 16.02 -3.97 -1.80
N ILE A 7 17.11 -3.49 -1.18
CA ILE A 7 17.15 -2.20 -0.48
C ILE A 7 16.81 -1.06 -1.45
N LYS A 8 17.33 -1.08 -2.68
CA LYS A 8 17.04 -0.05 -3.69
C LYS A 8 15.55 -0.01 -4.03
N ILE A 9 14.94 -1.16 -4.32
CA ILE A 9 13.51 -1.25 -4.64
C ILE A 9 12.65 -0.75 -3.47
N VAL A 10 12.95 -1.16 -2.23
CA VAL A 10 12.20 -0.72 -1.05
C VAL A 10 12.33 0.79 -0.84
N LYS A 11 13.50 1.39 -1.10
CA LYS A 11 13.68 2.85 -1.02
C LYS A 11 12.91 3.60 -2.10
N GLU A 12 12.93 3.13 -3.34
CA GLU A 12 12.14 3.72 -4.44
C GLU A 12 10.65 3.66 -4.13
N TYR A 13 10.17 2.52 -3.63
CA TYR A 13 8.79 2.35 -3.18
C TYR A 13 8.46 3.26 -1.98
N GLY A 14 9.34 3.34 -0.97
CA GLY A 14 9.17 4.22 0.19
C GLY A 14 9.02 5.69 -0.21
N LYS A 15 9.77 6.14 -1.23
CA LYS A 15 9.61 7.48 -1.78
C LYS A 15 8.21 7.72 -2.36
N ILE A 16 7.65 6.75 -3.09
CA ILE A 16 6.26 6.84 -3.57
C ILE A 16 5.29 6.90 -2.40
N LEU A 17 5.58 6.16 -1.32
CA LEU A 17 4.74 6.18 -0.13
C LEU A 17 4.67 7.55 0.54
N ASP A 18 5.81 8.25 0.61
CA ASP A 18 5.95 9.60 1.17
C ASP A 18 5.33 10.67 0.27
N GLU A 19 5.55 10.60 -1.04
CA GLU A 19 5.03 11.57 -2.02
C GLU A 19 3.51 11.48 -2.20
N ASN A 20 2.93 10.31 -1.98
CA ASN A 20 1.50 10.05 -2.15
C ASN A 20 0.91 9.52 -0.84
N PRO A 21 0.77 10.35 0.21
CA PRO A 21 0.39 9.89 1.54
C PRO A 21 -0.94 9.13 1.57
N VAL A 22 -1.13 8.35 2.64
CA VAL A 22 -2.18 7.34 2.81
C VAL A 22 -3.57 7.84 2.40
N SER A 23 -4.15 7.17 1.41
CA SER A 23 -5.52 7.38 0.93
C SER A 23 -6.34 6.09 1.03
N ASN A 24 -6.39 5.45 2.20
CA ASN A 24 -6.99 4.11 2.39
C ASN A 24 -8.47 3.97 1.96
N ILE A 25 -9.16 5.07 1.69
CA ILE A 25 -10.56 5.10 1.22
C ILE A 25 -10.67 5.40 -0.29
N GLN A 26 -9.61 5.95 -0.88
CA GLN A 26 -9.56 6.34 -2.30
C GLN A 26 -8.61 5.45 -3.11
N GLY A 27 -7.69 4.76 -2.44
CA GLY A 27 -6.60 4.03 -3.06
C GLY A 27 -5.54 4.93 -3.68
N ARG A 28 -4.45 4.30 -4.10
CA ARG A 28 -3.35 4.88 -4.87
C ARG A 28 -3.34 4.21 -6.23
N ARG A 29 -2.91 4.92 -7.26
CA ARG A 29 -2.79 4.34 -8.60
C ARG A 29 -1.65 3.33 -8.65
N ILE A 30 -1.92 2.13 -9.14
CA ILE A 30 -0.89 1.10 -9.31
C ILE A 30 0.19 1.53 -10.28
N SER A 31 -0.12 2.41 -11.24
CA SER A 31 0.84 2.99 -12.18
C SER A 31 1.91 3.87 -11.53
N LEU A 32 1.71 4.31 -10.28
CA LEU A 32 2.72 5.06 -9.52
C LEU A 32 3.82 4.15 -8.96
N LEU A 33 3.60 2.83 -8.92
CA LEU A 33 4.62 1.92 -8.41
C LEU A 33 5.83 1.87 -9.35
N PRO A 34 7.05 1.92 -8.81
CA PRO A 34 8.27 1.86 -9.62
C PRO A 34 8.50 0.46 -10.20
N HIS A 35 7.91 -0.56 -9.56
CA HIS A 35 7.98 -1.97 -9.94
C HIS A 35 6.61 -2.61 -9.73
N ASN A 36 6.36 -3.77 -10.35
CA ASN A 36 5.12 -4.49 -10.06
C ASN A 36 5.06 -4.93 -8.58
N LYS A 37 3.85 -5.21 -8.08
CA LYS A 37 3.63 -5.55 -6.66
C LYS A 37 4.45 -6.73 -6.20
N ASP A 38 4.55 -7.79 -6.99
CA ASP A 38 5.26 -9.02 -6.60
C ASP A 38 6.76 -8.77 -6.41
N ILE A 39 7.39 -7.98 -7.29
CA ILE A 39 8.78 -7.57 -7.13
C ILE A 39 8.99 -6.78 -5.84
N ILE A 40 8.07 -5.85 -5.52
CA ILE A 40 8.16 -5.06 -4.28
C ILE A 40 7.97 -5.96 -3.05
N LYS A 41 7.01 -6.89 -3.08
CA LYS A 41 6.79 -7.87 -2.01
C LYS A 41 8.07 -8.66 -1.73
N GLU A 42 8.69 -9.21 -2.78
CA GLU A 42 9.93 -9.98 -2.65
C GLU A 42 11.09 -9.11 -2.13
N ALA A 43 11.22 -7.87 -2.60
CA ALA A 43 12.22 -6.94 -2.08
C ALA A 43 12.02 -6.66 -0.57
N VAL A 44 10.78 -6.43 -0.13
CA VAL A 44 10.47 -6.22 1.29
C VAL A 44 10.75 -7.49 2.10
N LYS A 45 10.38 -8.67 1.62
CA LYS A 45 10.67 -9.97 2.26
C LYS A 45 12.18 -10.18 2.46
N VAL A 46 12.99 -9.91 1.43
CA VAL A 46 14.47 -10.00 1.53
C VAL A 46 15.01 -9.04 2.61
N ASN A 47 14.50 -7.80 2.67
CA ASN A 47 14.87 -6.85 3.71
C ASN A 47 14.42 -7.32 5.11
N LEU A 48 13.23 -7.91 5.22
CA LEU A 48 12.70 -8.47 6.46
C LEU A 48 13.57 -9.61 6.97
N THR A 49 13.96 -10.56 6.11
CA THR A 49 14.88 -11.63 6.48
C THR A 49 16.18 -11.06 6.99
N TYR A 50 16.79 -10.12 6.25
CA TYR A 50 18.05 -9.51 6.64
C TYR A 50 17.98 -8.84 8.03
N VAL A 51 16.95 -8.02 8.27
CA VAL A 51 16.74 -7.32 9.56
C VAL A 51 16.30 -8.28 10.69
N GLY A 52 15.58 -9.34 10.35
CA GLY A 52 15.08 -10.34 11.30
C GLY A 52 16.15 -11.34 11.74
N THR A 53 17.18 -11.60 10.95
CA THR A 53 18.20 -12.61 11.29
C THR A 53 19.46 -12.03 11.93
N VAL A 54 19.59 -10.70 12.04
CA VAL A 54 20.75 -10.08 12.72
C VAL A 54 20.67 -10.24 14.25
N VAL A 55 21.82 -10.39 14.90
CA VAL A 55 21.96 -10.62 16.36
C VAL A 55 21.28 -9.52 17.19
N LYS A 56 21.29 -8.28 16.71
CA LYS A 56 20.57 -7.17 17.31
C LYS A 56 19.52 -6.66 16.32
N ARG A 57 18.32 -7.20 16.42
CA ARG A 57 17.18 -6.82 15.58
C ARG A 57 16.80 -5.36 15.79
N ASP A 58 16.60 -4.64 14.70
CA ASP A 58 15.96 -3.32 14.73
C ASP A 58 14.45 -3.49 14.61
N GLU A 59 13.79 -3.58 15.76
CA GLU A 59 12.33 -3.75 15.86
C GLU A 59 11.54 -2.62 15.16
N LYS A 60 12.08 -1.40 15.15
CA LYS A 60 11.43 -0.26 14.50
C LYS A 60 11.48 -0.45 12.98
N MET A 61 12.64 -0.83 12.44
CA MET A 61 12.80 -1.12 11.02
C MET A 61 11.94 -2.31 10.61
N LEU A 62 11.90 -3.37 11.41
CA LEU A 62 11.09 -4.56 11.15
C LEU A 62 9.60 -4.24 11.07
N ARG A 63 9.06 -3.48 12.04
CA ARG A 63 7.67 -2.97 11.99
C ARG A 63 7.42 -2.08 10.77
N SER A 64 8.39 -1.23 10.42
CA SER A 64 8.26 -0.32 9.27
C SER A 64 8.20 -1.09 7.96
N LEU A 65 9.02 -2.14 7.80
CA LEU A 65 8.99 -3.04 6.64
C LEU A 65 7.69 -3.84 6.57
N LYS A 66 7.20 -4.37 7.70
CA LYS A 66 5.89 -5.05 7.78
C LYS A 66 4.77 -4.10 7.35
N LEU A 67 4.77 -2.85 7.82
CA LEU A 67 3.79 -1.85 7.39
C LEU A 67 3.93 -1.51 5.91
N CYS A 68 5.16 -1.36 5.40
CA CYS A 68 5.43 -1.14 3.98
C CYS A 68 4.81 -2.23 3.09
N PHE A 69 4.95 -3.49 3.51
CA PHE A 69 4.35 -4.63 2.83
C PHE A 69 2.82 -4.48 2.74
N LEU A 70 2.16 -4.20 3.87
CA LEU A 70 0.71 -4.05 3.94
C LEU A 70 0.19 -2.83 3.15
N GLN A 71 0.98 -1.76 3.05
CA GLN A 71 0.61 -0.57 2.26
C GLN A 71 0.42 -0.87 0.76
N LEU A 72 0.93 -1.99 0.24
CA LEU A 72 0.67 -2.43 -1.14
C LEU A 72 -0.81 -2.70 -1.41
N ALA A 73 -1.61 -2.99 -0.38
CA ALA A 73 -3.06 -3.13 -0.50
C ALA A 73 -3.73 -1.84 -0.99
N SER A 74 -3.17 -0.68 -0.66
CA SER A 74 -3.73 0.61 -1.05
C SER A 74 -3.57 0.92 -2.54
N PHE A 75 -2.70 0.21 -3.27
CA PHE A 75 -2.51 0.42 -4.69
C PHE A 75 -3.56 -0.35 -5.51
N LEU A 76 -4.47 0.37 -6.15
CA LEU A 76 -5.57 -0.16 -6.94
C LEU A 76 -5.31 0.04 -8.44
N PRO A 77 -5.98 -0.72 -9.33
CA PRO A 77 -6.05 -0.36 -10.74
C PRO A 77 -6.46 1.10 -10.89
N ASP A 78 -5.82 1.83 -11.80
CA ASP A 78 -6.00 3.28 -11.92
C ASP A 78 -7.47 3.69 -12.15
N SER A 79 -8.25 2.85 -12.83
CA SER A 79 -9.68 3.05 -13.07
C SER A 79 -10.56 2.92 -11.82
N GLU A 80 -10.02 2.35 -10.74
CA GLU A 80 -10.73 2.10 -9.48
C GLU A 80 -10.31 3.06 -8.37
N VAL A 81 -9.31 3.90 -8.63
CA VAL A 81 -8.90 4.94 -7.69
C VAL A 81 -9.96 6.02 -7.66
N VAL A 82 -10.47 6.31 -6.47
CA VAL A 82 -11.51 7.33 -6.28
C VAL A 82 -10.86 8.70 -6.30
N PRO A 83 -11.27 9.61 -7.21
CA PRO A 83 -10.75 10.97 -7.23
C PRO A 83 -11.07 11.71 -5.94
N MET A 84 -10.23 12.69 -5.59
CA MET A 84 -10.51 13.57 -4.46
C MET A 84 -11.82 14.33 -4.70
N PHE A 85 -12.65 14.41 -3.66
CA PHE A 85 -13.89 15.16 -3.75
C PHE A 85 -13.62 16.67 -3.77
N HIS A 86 -13.86 17.31 -4.92
CA HIS A 86 -13.69 18.75 -5.08
C HIS A 86 -15.01 19.47 -4.76
N VAL A 87 -15.08 20.07 -3.57
CA VAL A 87 -16.28 20.79 -3.08
C VAL A 87 -16.69 21.91 -4.05
N LYS A 88 -15.74 22.61 -4.66
CA LYS A 88 -16.02 23.67 -5.64
C LYS A 88 -16.78 23.13 -6.87
N ASP A 89 -16.35 22.00 -7.40
CA ASP A 89 -16.99 21.36 -8.56
C ASP A 89 -18.39 20.88 -8.19
N ALA A 90 -18.54 20.35 -6.97
CA ALA A 90 -19.83 19.93 -6.45
C ALA A 90 -20.80 21.12 -6.27
N LEU A 91 -20.32 22.25 -5.74
CA LEU A 91 -21.15 23.46 -5.57
C LEU A 91 -21.56 24.11 -6.91
N ASN A 92 -20.81 23.85 -7.98
CA ASN A 92 -21.14 24.29 -9.33
C ASN A 92 -22.04 23.30 -10.09
N SER A 93 -22.41 22.17 -9.47
CA SER A 93 -23.32 21.17 -10.04
C SER A 93 -24.76 21.46 -9.67
N ASP A 94 -25.68 21.15 -10.57
CA ASP A 94 -27.13 21.23 -10.33
C ASP A 94 -27.60 20.21 -9.26
N ASP A 95 -26.79 19.18 -8.96
CA ASP A 95 -27.11 18.14 -7.96
C ASP A 95 -25.86 17.75 -7.12
N VAL A 96 -25.58 18.59 -6.13
CA VAL A 96 -24.48 18.40 -5.16
C VAL A 96 -24.65 17.11 -4.36
N CYS A 97 -25.89 16.79 -3.96
CA CYS A 97 -26.21 15.63 -3.14
C CYS A 97 -25.87 14.33 -3.87
N HIS A 98 -26.28 14.20 -5.13
CA HIS A 98 -25.99 13.04 -5.93
C HIS A 98 -24.48 12.84 -6.13
N MET A 99 -23.72 13.92 -6.39
CA MET A 99 -22.27 13.85 -6.50
C MET A 99 -21.60 13.33 -5.22
N TYR A 100 -22.05 13.82 -4.06
CA TYR A 100 -21.52 13.40 -2.77
C TYR A 100 -21.84 11.93 -2.46
N TYR A 101 -23.08 11.49 -2.68
CA TYR A 101 -23.46 10.09 -2.46
C TYR A 101 -22.71 9.13 -3.39
N ARG A 102 -22.50 9.51 -4.66
CA ARG A 102 -21.68 8.72 -5.58
C ARG A 102 -20.23 8.61 -5.09
N TYR A 103 -19.63 9.71 -4.64
CA TYR A 103 -18.29 9.71 -4.06
C TYR A 103 -18.18 8.77 -2.84
N LEU A 104 -19.17 8.81 -1.93
CA LEU A 104 -19.20 7.92 -0.78
C LEU A 104 -19.32 6.44 -1.19
N ALA A 105 -20.18 6.13 -2.16
CA ALA A 105 -20.38 4.77 -2.65
C ALA A 105 -19.09 4.20 -3.27
N GLU A 106 -18.42 4.96 -4.12
CA GLU A 106 -17.15 4.55 -4.73
C GLU A 106 -16.03 4.42 -3.69
N SER A 107 -15.95 5.35 -2.72
CA SER A 107 -15.00 5.26 -1.59
C SER A 107 -15.24 4.02 -0.74
N GLY A 108 -16.51 3.64 -0.51
CA GLY A 108 -16.87 2.42 0.19
C GLY A 108 -16.40 1.15 -0.54
N LYS A 109 -16.57 1.10 -1.87
CA LYS A 109 -16.08 -0.01 -2.70
C LYS A 109 -14.55 -0.11 -2.65
N ALA A 110 -13.86 1.00 -2.86
CA ALA A 110 -12.39 1.04 -2.82
C ALA A 110 -11.86 0.65 -1.45
N GLY A 111 -12.44 1.20 -0.37
CA GLY A 111 -12.09 0.85 1.01
C GLY A 111 -12.27 -0.64 1.32
N ASN A 112 -13.39 -1.24 0.91
CA ASN A 112 -13.63 -2.67 1.10
C ASN A 112 -12.61 -3.52 0.34
N ARG A 113 -12.27 -3.14 -0.90
CA ARG A 113 -11.24 -3.82 -1.68
C ARG A 113 -9.86 -3.72 -1.01
N ILE A 114 -9.49 -2.54 -0.52
CA ILE A 114 -8.22 -2.33 0.20
C ILE A 114 -8.19 -3.19 1.46
N LEU A 115 -9.29 -3.26 2.22
CA LEU A 115 -9.40 -4.09 3.42
C LEU A 115 -9.21 -5.58 3.10
N GLU A 116 -9.89 -6.09 2.07
CA GLU A 116 -9.74 -7.47 1.61
C GLU A 116 -8.29 -7.78 1.20
N GLN A 117 -7.66 -6.90 0.40
CA GLN A 117 -6.26 -7.06 0.01
C GLN A 117 -5.31 -6.97 1.20
N THR A 118 -5.61 -6.12 2.19
CA THR A 118 -4.81 -6.02 3.41
C THR A 118 -4.86 -7.33 4.20
N GLY A 119 -6.02 -7.97 4.30
CA GLY A 119 -6.17 -9.28 4.94
C GLY A 119 -5.30 -10.35 4.27
N ARG A 120 -5.39 -10.47 2.95
CA ARG A 120 -4.56 -11.43 2.17
C ARG A 120 -3.06 -11.17 2.33
N LEU A 121 -2.64 -9.91 2.30
CA LEU A 121 -1.22 -9.55 2.50
C LEU A 121 -0.77 -9.77 3.94
N ALA A 122 -1.66 -9.63 4.93
CA ALA A 122 -1.35 -9.91 6.32
C ALA A 122 -1.15 -11.42 6.55
N GLU A 123 -2.01 -12.26 5.95
CA GLU A 123 -1.83 -13.72 5.94
C GLU A 123 -0.50 -14.11 5.26
N GLU A 124 -0.23 -13.61 4.05
CA GLU A 124 1.03 -13.86 3.33
C GLU A 124 2.27 -13.45 4.16
N LEU A 125 2.19 -12.30 4.82
CA LEU A 125 3.28 -11.78 5.64
C LEU A 125 3.47 -12.57 6.93
N ASP A 126 2.39 -13.01 7.57
CA ASP A 126 2.45 -13.82 8.79
C ASP A 126 3.06 -15.19 8.51
N GLU A 127 2.58 -15.89 7.48
CA GLU A 127 3.16 -17.15 7.00
C GLU A 127 4.66 -17.00 6.72
N PHE A 128 5.04 -15.96 5.97
CA PHE A 128 6.45 -15.68 5.67
C PHE A 128 7.28 -15.45 6.95
N CYS A 129 6.78 -14.66 7.90
CA CYS A 129 7.51 -14.39 9.14
C CYS A 129 7.66 -15.63 10.01
N GLN A 130 6.62 -16.48 10.10
CA GLN A 130 6.68 -17.74 10.84
C GLN A 130 7.72 -18.69 10.23
N ASP A 131 7.69 -18.88 8.91
CA ASP A 131 8.62 -19.76 8.20
C ASP A 131 10.09 -19.34 8.34
N ASN A 132 10.34 -18.05 8.58
CA ASN A 132 11.69 -17.48 8.68
C ASN A 132 12.10 -17.12 10.12
N GLY A 133 11.26 -17.42 11.11
CA GLY A 133 11.54 -17.11 12.53
C GLY A 133 11.71 -15.61 12.81
N ILE A 134 10.98 -14.75 12.09
CA ILE A 134 11.06 -13.28 12.15
C ILE A 134 10.07 -12.70 13.15
#